data_AF-A0A7K4NUI9-F1
#
_entry.id   AF-A0A7K4NUI9-F1
#
_cell.length_a   1.000
_cell.length_b   1.000
_cell.length_c   1.000
_cell.angle_alpha   90.00
_cell.angle_beta   90.00
_cell.angle_gamma   90.00
#
_symmetry.space_group_name_H-M   'P 1'
#
loop_
_entity.id
_entity.type
_entity.pdbx_description
1 polymer ?
#
loop_
_entity_poly.entity_id
_entity_poly.type
_entity_poly.pdbx_seq_one_letter_code
_entity_poly.pdbx_strand_id
1 'polypeptide(L)'
;MSSCKICHLDSKKHSKKMWALHQQAQICTLCQKNASEHSAKLWEMHKIAVEKGKFCPFHKKIEKLYPITIGTARASIARVCKLNAALPFDIDFVPIHMHCSNPNCKLYLSCIEEDRADVLDGFCLKCFRELPELDTAHKPLREVYEPNKIKPVLNIWSGKMVTWDPFEQTDYRKTKEVN
;
A
#
# COMPACT_ATOMS: atom_id res chain seq x y z
N MET A 1 -15.69 -22.44 -18.22
CA MET A 1 -14.97 -21.16 -17.96
C MET A 1 -13.61 -21.53 -17.40
N SER A 2 -12.52 -20.94 -17.89
CA SER A 2 -11.19 -21.23 -17.34
C SER A 2 -11.00 -20.43 -16.05
N SER A 3 -10.73 -21.13 -14.96
CA SER A 3 -10.33 -20.54 -13.68
C SER A 3 -8.82 -20.31 -13.68
N CYS A 4 -8.38 -19.21 -13.06
CA CYS A 4 -6.97 -18.92 -12.89
C CYS A 4 -6.36 -19.95 -11.92
N LYS A 5 -5.20 -20.53 -12.26
CA LYS A 5 -4.52 -21.50 -11.39
C LYS A 5 -4.00 -20.89 -10.09
N ILE A 6 -3.79 -19.56 -10.04
CA ILE A 6 -3.20 -18.88 -8.89
C ILE A 6 -4.27 -18.27 -7.97
N CYS A 7 -5.19 -17.48 -8.52
CA CYS A 7 -6.21 -16.81 -7.70
C CYS A 7 -7.57 -17.51 -7.73
N HIS A 8 -7.72 -18.62 -8.47
CA HIS A 8 -8.97 -19.37 -8.64
C HIS A 8 -10.17 -18.57 -9.18
N LEU A 9 -9.96 -17.31 -9.59
CA LEU A 9 -10.97 -16.45 -10.20
C LEU A 9 -11.10 -16.72 -11.70
N ASP A 10 -12.28 -16.44 -12.24
CA ASP A 10 -12.55 -16.55 -13.68
C ASP A 10 -11.74 -15.56 -14.52
N SER A 11 -11.47 -15.94 -15.76
CA SER A 11 -10.83 -15.09 -16.77
C SER A 11 -11.53 -13.76 -17.03
N LYS A 12 -12.86 -13.68 -16.82
CA LYS A 12 -13.63 -12.44 -16.95
C LYS A 12 -13.30 -11.38 -15.90
N LYS A 13 -12.80 -11.78 -14.73
CA LYS A 13 -12.37 -10.86 -13.66
C LYS A 13 -10.94 -10.34 -13.86
N HIS A 14 -10.27 -10.77 -14.93
CA HIS A 14 -8.91 -10.37 -15.25
C HIS A 14 -8.87 -9.49 -16.50
N SER A 15 -7.97 -8.51 -16.50
CA SER A 15 -7.51 -7.94 -17.77
C SER A 15 -6.66 -8.99 -18.51
N LYS A 16 -6.58 -8.90 -19.84
CA LYS A 16 -5.77 -9.83 -20.65
C LYS A 16 -4.31 -9.91 -20.17
N LYS A 17 -3.73 -8.77 -19.78
CA LYS A 17 -2.35 -8.67 -19.26
C LYS A 17 -2.20 -9.38 -17.91
N MET A 18 -3.13 -9.15 -16.97
CA MET A 18 -3.09 -9.81 -15.66
C MET A 18 -3.32 -11.32 -15.76
N TRP A 19 -4.24 -11.75 -16.63
CA TRP A 19 -4.47 -13.16 -16.87
C TRP A 19 -3.21 -13.89 -17.32
N ALA A 20 -2.47 -13.31 -18.28
CA ALA A 20 -1.20 -13.87 -18.75
C ALA A 20 -0.15 -13.93 -17.63
N LEU A 21 -0.01 -12.86 -16.82
CA LEU A 21 0.92 -12.82 -15.69
C LEU A 21 0.61 -13.90 -14.65
N HIS A 22 -0.67 -14.07 -14.30
CA HIS A 22 -1.09 -15.12 -13.37
C HIS A 22 -0.92 -16.52 -13.97
N GLN A 23 -1.12 -16.71 -15.27
CA GLN A 23 -0.87 -18.02 -15.88
C GLN A 23 0.62 -18.40 -15.87
N GLN A 24 1.50 -17.41 -15.96
CA GLN A 24 2.95 -17.59 -15.96
C GLN A 24 3.58 -17.61 -14.56
N ALA A 25 2.78 -17.51 -13.49
CA ALA A 25 3.26 -17.46 -12.10
C ALA A 25 4.43 -16.50 -11.88
N GLN A 26 4.39 -15.35 -12.54
CA GLN A 26 5.49 -14.39 -12.50
C GLN A 26 5.59 -13.75 -11.10
N ILE A 27 6.80 -13.65 -10.58
CA ILE A 27 7.11 -12.97 -9.32
C ILE A 27 7.53 -11.53 -9.66
N CYS A 28 7.00 -10.55 -8.93
CA CYS A 28 7.39 -9.17 -9.12
C CYS A 28 8.85 -8.95 -8.68
N THR A 29 9.66 -8.38 -9.56
CA THR A 29 11.09 -8.18 -9.31
C THR A 29 11.36 -7.18 -8.17
N LEU A 30 10.46 -6.22 -7.93
CA LEU A 30 10.64 -5.21 -6.89
C LEU A 30 10.31 -5.76 -5.50
N CYS A 31 9.07 -6.22 -5.31
CA CYS A 31 8.55 -6.62 -3.99
C CYS A 31 8.62 -8.12 -3.72
N GLN A 32 9.06 -8.92 -4.70
CA GLN A 32 9.22 -10.39 -4.63
C GLN A 32 7.92 -11.16 -4.30
N LYS A 33 6.76 -10.52 -4.53
CA LYS A 33 5.43 -11.12 -4.37
C LYS A 33 4.90 -11.68 -5.69
N ASN A 34 3.93 -12.59 -5.59
CA ASN A 34 3.27 -13.17 -6.75
C ASN A 34 2.49 -12.12 -7.56
N ALA A 35 2.39 -12.31 -8.87
CA ALA A 35 1.55 -11.48 -9.73
C ALA A 35 0.08 -11.40 -9.28
N SER A 36 -0.43 -12.44 -8.59
CA SER A 36 -1.78 -12.45 -8.03
C SER A 36 -2.06 -11.37 -7.00
N GLU A 37 -1.03 -10.86 -6.34
CA GLU A 37 -1.14 -9.78 -5.36
C GLU A 37 -1.07 -8.39 -6.02
N HIS A 38 -0.88 -8.33 -7.34
CA HIS A 38 -0.75 -7.06 -8.06
C HIS A 38 -2.00 -6.74 -8.85
N SER A 39 -2.36 -5.45 -8.89
CA SER A 39 -3.17 -4.93 -9.98
C SER A 39 -2.29 -4.66 -11.21
N ALA A 40 -2.92 -4.51 -12.38
CA ALA A 40 -2.19 -4.18 -13.61
C ALA A 40 -1.41 -2.86 -13.49
N LYS A 41 -1.99 -1.90 -12.76
CA LYS A 41 -1.38 -0.59 -12.48
C LYS A 41 -0.18 -0.77 -11.54
N LEU A 42 -0.35 -1.50 -10.43
CA LEU A 42 0.71 -1.75 -9.47
C LEU A 42 1.92 -2.44 -10.12
N TRP A 43 1.66 -3.48 -10.93
CA TRP A 43 2.70 -4.20 -11.64
C TRP A 43 3.52 -3.29 -12.56
N GLU A 44 2.86 -2.40 -13.30
CA GLU A 44 3.55 -1.45 -14.17
C GLU A 44 4.36 -0.42 -13.36
N MET A 45 3.81 0.07 -12.25
CA MET A 45 4.52 1.00 -11.37
C MET A 45 5.81 0.39 -10.79
N HIS A 46 5.72 -0.86 -10.31
CA HIS A 46 6.90 -1.59 -9.81
C HIS A 46 7.93 -1.82 -10.93
N LYS A 47 7.48 -2.20 -12.12
CA LYS A 47 8.36 -2.37 -13.28
C LYS A 47 9.09 -1.07 -13.63
N ILE A 48 8.38 0.06 -13.68
CA ILE A 48 8.97 1.38 -13.95
C ILE A 48 9.98 1.75 -12.86
N ALA A 49 9.68 1.50 -11.58
CA ALA A 49 10.59 1.77 -10.48
C ALA A 49 11.89 0.97 -10.63
N VAL A 50 11.80 -0.32 -11.01
CA VAL A 50 12.95 -1.17 -11.29
C VAL A 50 13.76 -0.64 -12.47
N GLU A 51 13.13 -0.32 -13.60
CA GLU A 51 13.85 0.21 -14.77
C GLU A 51 14.59 1.51 -14.47
N LYS A 52 13.95 2.44 -13.73
CA LYS A 52 14.61 3.67 -13.27
C LYS A 52 15.75 3.37 -12.29
N GLY A 53 15.54 2.43 -11.39
CA GLY A 53 16.52 2.06 -10.35
C GLY A 53 17.75 1.33 -10.87
N LYS A 54 17.68 0.68 -12.05
CA LYS A 54 18.84 0.04 -12.70
C LYS A 54 19.91 1.03 -13.13
N PHE A 55 19.52 2.25 -13.47
CA PHE A 55 20.48 3.26 -13.92
C PHE A 55 21.32 3.74 -12.73
N CYS A 56 22.63 3.56 -12.83
CA CYS A 56 23.57 4.09 -11.86
C CYS A 56 24.02 5.50 -12.29
N PRO A 57 23.73 6.55 -11.50
CA PRO A 57 24.16 7.91 -11.84
C PRO A 57 25.68 8.09 -11.77
N PHE A 58 26.39 7.29 -10.96
CA PHE A 58 27.85 7.34 -10.83
C PHE A 58 28.55 6.79 -12.07
N HIS A 59 28.10 5.64 -12.56
CA HIS A 59 28.70 4.97 -13.73
C HIS A 59 28.03 5.36 -15.06
N LYS A 60 26.93 6.12 -15.00
CA LYS A 60 26.12 6.55 -16.16
C LYS A 60 25.71 5.39 -17.06
N LYS A 61 25.43 4.22 -16.48
CA LYS A 61 25.04 3.00 -17.20
C LYS A 61 24.00 2.21 -16.43
N ILE A 62 23.34 1.29 -17.13
CA ILE A 62 22.39 0.34 -16.56
C ILE A 62 23.20 -0.79 -15.90
N GLU A 63 23.04 -0.95 -14.60
CA GLU A 63 23.71 -1.98 -13.82
C GLU A 63 22.85 -3.25 -13.69
N LYS A 64 23.51 -4.34 -13.29
CA LYS A 64 22.83 -5.60 -13.01
C LYS A 64 22.06 -5.52 -11.70
N LEU A 65 20.95 -6.24 -11.67
CA LEU A 65 20.11 -6.38 -10.49
C LEU A 65 20.47 -7.65 -9.72
N TYR A 66 20.39 -7.58 -8.40
CA TYR A 66 20.61 -8.70 -7.51
C TYR A 66 19.54 -8.71 -6.39
N PRO A 67 18.94 -9.86 -6.08
CA PRO A 67 18.00 -9.98 -4.97
C PRO A 67 18.76 -9.81 -3.65
N ILE A 68 18.22 -8.98 -2.76
CA ILE A 68 18.81 -8.70 -1.45
C ILE A 68 17.75 -8.75 -0.35
N THR A 69 18.19 -9.07 0.86
CA THR A 69 17.37 -8.97 2.08
C THR A 69 18.23 -8.28 3.13
N ILE A 70 17.76 -7.14 3.65
CA ILE A 70 18.52 -6.35 4.63
C ILE A 70 17.89 -6.55 6.01
N GLY A 71 18.60 -7.25 6.89
CA GLY A 71 18.11 -7.55 8.25
C GLY A 71 16.79 -8.32 8.22
N THR A 72 15.79 -7.81 8.94
CA THR A 72 14.42 -8.37 8.98
C THR A 72 13.48 -7.74 7.95
N ALA A 73 13.99 -6.91 7.04
CA ALA A 73 13.19 -6.36 5.95
C ALA A 73 12.79 -7.47 4.97
N ARG A 74 11.77 -7.20 4.16
CA ARG A 74 11.38 -8.12 3.08
C ARG A 74 12.49 -8.26 2.03
N ALA A 75 12.44 -9.36 1.28
CA ALA A 75 13.25 -9.51 0.08
C ALA A 75 12.91 -8.40 -0.92
N SER A 76 13.94 -7.75 -1.44
CA SER A 76 13.87 -6.67 -2.43
C SER A 76 14.98 -6.88 -3.46
N ILE A 77 15.18 -5.88 -4.32
CA ILE A 77 16.21 -5.88 -5.35
C ILE A 77 17.16 -4.69 -5.13
N ALA A 78 18.44 -4.93 -5.40
CA ALA A 78 19.46 -3.90 -5.46
C ALA A 78 20.12 -3.88 -6.83
N ARG A 79 20.58 -2.70 -7.24
CA ARG A 79 21.58 -2.60 -8.30
C ARG A 79 22.96 -2.86 -7.71
N VAL A 80 23.81 -3.53 -8.47
CA VAL A 80 25.20 -3.82 -8.09
C VAL A 80 26.11 -2.80 -8.74
N CYS A 81 26.78 -2.00 -7.92
CA CYS A 81 27.72 -0.97 -8.35
C CYS A 81 29.14 -1.42 -8.02
N LYS A 82 30.02 -1.48 -9.03
CA LYS A 82 31.44 -1.71 -8.78
C LYS A 82 32.13 -0.38 -8.46
N LEU A 83 32.64 -0.24 -7.24
CA LEU A 83 33.36 0.93 -6.76
C LEU A 83 34.86 0.82 -7.05
N ASN A 84 35.55 1.96 -7.06
CA ASN A 84 37.01 2.03 -7.11
C ASN A 84 37.63 1.84 -5.71
N ALA A 85 37.21 0.80 -4.99
CA ALA A 85 37.72 0.44 -3.68
C ALA A 85 38.56 -0.84 -3.74
N ALA A 86 39.34 -1.11 -2.69
CA ALA A 86 40.08 -2.36 -2.58
C ALA A 86 39.12 -3.52 -2.27
N LEU A 87 39.42 -4.70 -2.82
CA LEU A 87 38.71 -5.94 -2.48
C LEU A 87 38.78 -6.21 -0.97
N PRO A 88 37.70 -6.71 -0.35
CA PRO A 88 36.42 -7.12 -0.94
C PRO A 88 35.35 -6.01 -0.99
N PHE A 89 35.72 -4.74 -0.77
CA PHE A 89 34.78 -3.62 -0.66
C PHE A 89 34.51 -2.91 -1.99
N ASP A 90 34.91 -3.52 -3.11
CA ASP A 90 34.74 -2.98 -4.46
C ASP A 90 33.33 -3.16 -5.01
N ILE A 91 32.43 -3.80 -4.27
CA ILE A 91 31.03 -4.05 -4.67
C ILE A 91 30.09 -3.41 -3.66
N ASP A 92 29.21 -2.54 -4.16
CA ASP A 92 28.14 -1.93 -3.38
C ASP A 92 26.76 -2.38 -3.91
N PHE A 93 25.89 -2.78 -2.99
CA PHE A 93 24.51 -3.16 -3.29
C PHE A 93 23.62 -2.00 -2.93
N VAL A 94 23.14 -1.27 -3.94
CA VAL A 94 22.26 -0.12 -3.71
C VAL A 94 20.80 -0.56 -3.90
N PRO A 95 19.99 -0.59 -2.82
CA PRO A 95 18.59 -1.00 -2.90
C PRO A 95 17.80 -0.11 -3.85
N ILE A 96 16.86 -0.70 -4.57
CA ILE A 96 15.91 0.02 -5.40
C ILE A 96 14.61 0.18 -4.60
N HIS A 97 14.21 1.43 -4.45
CA HIS A 97 12.98 1.83 -3.81
C HIS A 97 12.15 2.67 -4.76
N MET A 98 10.83 2.63 -4.60
CA MET A 98 9.95 3.54 -5.32
C MET A 98 9.95 4.92 -4.66
N HIS A 99 9.92 5.99 -5.46
CA HIS A 99 9.79 7.36 -4.97
C HIS A 99 8.32 7.78 -4.92
N CYS A 100 8.00 8.69 -3.99
CA CYS A 100 6.72 9.37 -3.98
C CYS A 100 6.47 10.12 -5.30
N SER A 101 5.27 9.99 -5.87
CA SER A 101 4.87 10.68 -7.10
C SER A 101 4.81 12.21 -6.96
N ASN A 102 4.70 12.74 -5.74
CA ASN A 102 4.64 14.18 -5.50
C ASN A 102 6.01 14.82 -5.81
N PRO A 103 6.12 15.75 -6.77
CA PRO A 103 7.40 16.36 -7.17
C PRO A 103 8.08 17.14 -6.03
N ASN A 104 7.31 17.61 -5.05
CA ASN A 104 7.84 18.31 -3.88
C ASN A 104 8.26 17.33 -2.76
N CYS A 105 7.94 16.05 -2.88
CA CYS A 105 8.28 15.01 -1.92
C CYS A 105 9.47 14.19 -2.44
N LYS A 106 10.59 14.23 -1.71
CA LYS A 106 11.80 13.46 -2.04
C LYS A 106 11.89 12.12 -1.30
N LEU A 107 10.81 11.72 -0.63
CA LEU A 107 10.77 10.51 0.18
C LEU A 107 10.58 9.26 -0.69
N TYR A 108 11.17 8.18 -0.23
CA TYR A 108 10.89 6.83 -0.72
C TYR A 108 9.60 6.31 -0.12
N LEU A 109 8.92 5.44 -0.86
CA LEU A 109 7.78 4.70 -0.36
C LEU A 109 8.26 3.58 0.57
N SER A 110 7.59 3.43 1.70
CA SER A 110 7.72 2.28 2.58
C SER A 110 7.11 1.03 1.94
N CYS A 111 7.40 -0.15 2.50
CA CYS A 111 6.89 -1.41 1.96
C CYS A 111 5.36 -1.44 1.80
N ILE A 112 4.63 -0.86 2.77
CA ILE A 112 3.15 -0.82 2.75
C ILE A 112 2.66 0.14 1.66
N GLU A 113 3.33 1.28 1.49
CA GLU A 113 3.01 2.25 0.43
C GLU A 113 3.31 1.69 -0.95
N GLU A 114 4.46 1.02 -1.12
CA GLU A 114 4.84 0.34 -2.36
C GLU A 114 3.82 -0.73 -2.74
N ASP A 115 3.30 -1.50 -1.77
CA ASP A 115 2.33 -2.57 -2.01
C ASP A 115 0.92 -2.05 -2.37
N ARG A 116 0.61 -0.82 -2.01
CA ARG A 116 -0.69 -0.17 -2.26
C ARG A 116 -0.56 1.04 -3.17
N ALA A 117 0.54 1.13 -3.93
CA ALA A 117 0.86 2.30 -4.72
C ALA A 117 -0.16 2.54 -5.84
N ASP A 118 -0.87 1.53 -6.30
CA ASP A 118 -1.96 1.67 -7.27
C ASP A 118 -3.15 2.44 -6.72
N VAL A 119 -3.52 2.18 -5.45
CA VAL A 119 -4.58 2.88 -4.71
C VAL A 119 -4.11 4.26 -4.24
N LEU A 120 -2.85 4.36 -3.81
CA LEU A 120 -2.25 5.61 -3.34
C LEU A 120 -1.73 6.49 -4.48
N ASP A 121 -1.90 6.08 -5.74
CA ASP A 121 -1.36 6.74 -6.94
C ASP A 121 0.17 7.02 -6.89
N GLY A 122 0.89 6.18 -6.16
CA GLY A 122 2.33 6.28 -5.92
C GLY A 122 2.72 7.37 -4.93
N PHE A 123 1.76 7.97 -4.22
CA PHE A 123 2.05 8.90 -3.13
C PHE A 123 2.44 8.15 -1.85
N CYS A 124 3.29 8.78 -1.03
CA CYS A 124 3.44 8.36 0.36
C CYS A 124 2.17 8.73 1.15
N LEU A 125 1.92 8.05 2.26
CA LEU A 125 0.75 8.25 3.11
C LEU A 125 0.60 9.70 3.58
N LYS A 126 1.72 10.40 3.79
CA LYS A 126 1.69 11.82 4.14
C LYS A 126 1.10 12.66 3.00
N CYS A 127 1.68 12.56 1.81
CA CYS A 127 1.21 13.32 0.65
C CYS A 127 -0.20 12.91 0.24
N PHE A 128 -0.54 11.63 0.34
CA PHE A 128 -1.88 11.14 0.04
C PHE A 128 -2.95 11.74 0.96
N ARG A 129 -2.64 11.90 2.26
CA ARG A 129 -3.56 12.55 3.23
C ARG A 129 -3.70 14.06 3.01
N GLU A 130 -2.67 14.69 2.47
CA GLU A 130 -2.65 16.13 2.19
C GLU A 130 -3.26 16.48 0.82
N LEU A 131 -3.64 15.47 0.03
CA LEU A 131 -4.37 15.72 -1.20
C LEU A 131 -5.70 16.40 -0.83
N PRO A 132 -6.02 17.57 -1.43
CA PRO A 132 -7.36 18.11 -1.29
C PRO A 132 -8.33 17.06 -1.83
N GLU A 133 -9.39 16.77 -1.08
CA GLU A 133 -10.45 15.90 -1.55
C GLU A 133 -10.88 16.42 -2.92
N LEU A 134 -10.63 15.64 -3.98
CA LEU A 134 -11.12 15.95 -5.30
C LEU A 134 -12.64 16.11 -5.13
N ASP A 135 -13.20 17.27 -5.51
CA ASP A 135 -14.63 17.62 -5.47
C ASP A 135 -15.50 16.59 -6.22
N THR A 136 -15.60 15.43 -5.62
CA THR A 136 -16.50 14.35 -5.95
C THR A 136 -17.16 14.06 -4.63
N ALA A 137 -18.44 14.35 -4.57
CA ALA A 137 -19.31 14.12 -3.43
C ALA A 137 -19.29 12.64 -3.02
N HIS A 138 -18.22 12.23 -2.37
CA HIS A 138 -18.11 11.01 -1.61
C HIS A 138 -18.17 11.46 -0.17
N LYS A 139 -19.40 11.44 0.32
CA LYS A 139 -19.71 11.47 1.74
C LYS A 139 -18.66 10.66 2.49
N PRO A 140 -18.04 11.19 3.55
CA PRO A 140 -17.08 10.45 4.34
C PRO A 140 -17.69 9.11 4.72
N LEU A 141 -16.90 8.04 4.74
CA LEU A 141 -17.33 6.68 5.10
C LEU A 141 -18.06 6.63 6.47
N ARG A 142 -17.87 7.67 7.30
CA ARG A 142 -18.64 7.96 8.52
C ARG A 142 -20.15 8.15 8.28
N GLU A 143 -20.55 8.80 7.19
CA GLU A 143 -21.95 9.01 6.84
C GLU A 143 -22.63 7.77 6.23
N VAL A 144 -21.85 6.78 5.77
CA VAL A 144 -22.40 5.50 5.25
C VAL A 144 -22.80 4.57 6.41
N TYR A 145 -22.20 4.74 7.59
CA TYR A 145 -22.42 3.90 8.77
C TYR A 145 -23.08 4.58 9.97
N GLU A 146 -23.39 5.88 9.90
CA GLU A 146 -24.36 6.46 10.82
C GLU A 146 -25.78 6.19 10.28
N PRO A 147 -26.55 5.27 10.90
CA PRO A 147 -27.96 5.19 10.59
C PRO A 147 -28.57 6.54 10.96
N ASN A 148 -28.95 7.34 9.96
CA ASN A 148 -29.63 8.64 10.10
C ASN A 148 -30.91 8.58 10.97
N LYS A 149 -31.32 7.39 11.43
CA LYS A 149 -32.31 7.14 12.48
C LYS A 149 -31.90 5.90 13.29
N ILE A 150 -31.31 6.07 14.46
CA ILE A 150 -31.19 4.99 15.45
C ILE A 150 -32.62 4.61 15.85
N LYS A 151 -33.08 3.40 15.49
CA LYS A 151 -34.38 2.91 15.95
C LYS A 151 -34.31 2.78 17.47
N PRO A 152 -35.30 3.30 18.22
CA PRO A 152 -35.30 3.15 19.66
C PRO A 152 -35.32 1.67 20.04
N VAL A 153 -34.44 1.27 20.96
CA VAL A 153 -34.34 -0.09 21.48
C VAL A 153 -34.92 -0.10 22.90
N LEU A 154 -35.65 -1.16 23.24
CA LEU A 154 -36.22 -1.32 24.57
C LEU A 154 -35.11 -1.66 25.58
N ASN A 155 -34.90 -0.79 26.56
CA ASN A 155 -34.02 -1.07 27.67
C ASN A 155 -34.69 -2.10 28.60
N ILE A 156 -34.10 -3.29 28.67
CA ILE A 156 -34.55 -4.43 29.48
C ILE A 156 -34.59 -4.15 30.99
N TRP A 157 -33.85 -3.17 31.49
CA TRP A 157 -33.78 -2.82 32.92
C TRP A 157 -34.78 -1.73 33.32
N SER A 158 -35.07 -0.79 32.42
CA SER A 158 -35.98 0.33 32.70
C SER A 158 -37.35 0.22 32.02
N GLY A 159 -37.52 -0.72 31.09
CA GLY A 159 -38.73 -0.91 30.29
C GLY A 159 -39.03 0.24 29.31
N LYS A 160 -38.07 1.14 29.08
CA LYS A 160 -38.25 2.34 28.22
C LYS A 160 -37.49 2.22 26.90
N MET A 161 -38.03 2.85 25.87
CA MET A 161 -37.41 3.02 24.56
C MET A 161 -36.27 4.06 24.65
N VAL A 162 -35.06 3.71 24.20
CA VAL A 162 -33.90 4.61 24.17
C VAL A 162 -33.21 4.60 22.81
N THR A 163 -32.74 5.76 22.37
CA THR A 163 -32.13 6.01 21.05
C THR A 163 -30.60 6.18 21.10
N TRP A 164 -29.94 5.80 22.19
CA TRP A 164 -28.55 6.14 22.46
C TRP A 164 -27.57 4.97 22.21
N ASP A 165 -26.38 5.29 21.73
CA ASP A 165 -25.26 4.36 21.52
C ASP A 165 -24.68 3.90 22.88
N PRO A 166 -24.58 2.58 23.15
CA PRO A 166 -24.08 2.06 24.44
C PRO A 166 -22.65 2.48 24.80
N PHE A 167 -21.84 2.95 23.84
CA PHE A 167 -20.43 3.26 24.05
C PHE A 167 -20.13 4.72 24.46
N GLU A 168 -21.11 5.63 24.44
CA GLU A 168 -20.94 7.01 24.93
C GLU A 168 -21.02 7.14 26.46
N GLN A 169 -21.03 6.03 27.21
CA GLN A 169 -21.20 6.05 28.67
C GLN A 169 -19.96 6.46 29.48
N THR A 170 -18.81 6.69 28.85
CA THR A 170 -17.62 7.16 29.56
C THR A 170 -17.38 8.63 29.26
N ASP A 171 -18.06 9.52 30.01
CA ASP A 171 -17.49 10.80 30.47
C ASP A 171 -18.54 11.70 31.15
N TYR A 172 -19.00 11.29 32.33
CA TYR A 172 -19.54 12.21 33.34
C TYR A 172 -19.61 11.49 34.71
N ARG A 173 -18.43 11.24 35.29
CA ARG A 173 -18.28 11.29 36.74
C ARG A 173 -17.55 12.59 37.06
N LYS A 174 -18.30 13.69 37.15
CA LYS A 174 -17.85 14.90 37.85
C LYS A 174 -18.90 15.32 38.88
N THR A 175 -18.45 15.19 40.13
CA THR A 175 -18.75 15.99 41.32
C THR A 175 -20.20 16.04 41.81
N LYS A 176 -20.52 15.16 42.78
CA LYS A 176 -21.28 15.59 43.96
C LYS A 176 -20.27 16.14 44.97
N GLU A 177 -20.22 17.46 45.12
CA GLU A 177 -19.76 18.04 46.38
C GLU A 177 -20.87 17.83 47.42
N VAL A 178 -20.47 17.36 48.60
CA VAL A 178 -21.32 17.19 49.78
C VAL A 178 -20.75 18.12 50.85
N ASN A 179 -21.32 19.33 50.92
CA ASN A 179 -21.78 20.09 52.10
C ASN A 179 -21.86 21.58 51.76
#